data_AF-A0A956Q5L5-F1
#
_entry.id   AF-A0A956Q5L5-F1
#
_cell.length_a   1.000
_cell.length_b   1.000
_cell.length_c   1.000
_cell.angle_alpha   90.00
_cell.angle_beta   90.00
_cell.angle_gamma   90.00
#
_symmetry.space_group_name_H-M   'P 1'
#
loop_
_entity.id
_entity.type
_entity.pdbx_description
1 polymer ?
#
loop_
_entity_poly.entity_id
_entity_poly.type
_entity_poly.pdbx_seq_one_letter_code
_entity_poly.pdbx_strand_id
1 'polypeptide(L)'
;NGLGADGLIINPAGYTHTSVAIRDALVLYPEPIVEVHLSNIYNREDFRKDSLMSPVATGTISGFGADSYRLALMWLAHILEHDDQGH
;
A
#
# COMPACT_ATOMS: atom_id res chain seq x y z
N ASN A 1 -16.70 -4.15 4.58
CA ASN A 1 -17.56 -3.35 5.50
C ASN A 1 -17.51 -1.87 5.11
N GLY A 2 -18.45 -1.04 5.58
CA GLY A 2 -18.23 0.37 6.00
C GLY A 2 -17.92 1.52 5.03
N LEU A 3 -16.99 1.42 4.07
CA LEU A 3 -16.43 2.61 3.36
C LEU A 3 -16.43 2.55 1.83
N GLY A 4 -16.99 1.50 1.23
CA GLY A 4 -17.29 1.42 -0.21
C GLY A 4 -16.27 0.67 -1.08
N ALA A 5 -15.09 0.34 -0.54
CA ALA A 5 -14.12 -0.57 -1.15
C ALA A 5 -13.56 -1.52 -0.09
N ASP A 6 -13.33 -2.78 -0.45
CA ASP A 6 -12.85 -3.83 0.46
C ASP A 6 -11.30 -3.88 0.52
N GLY A 7 -10.61 -2.96 -0.14
CA GLY A 7 -9.14 -2.88 -0.10
C GLY A 7 -8.59 -1.74 -0.93
N LEU A 8 -7.36 -1.33 -0.64
CA LEU A 8 -6.70 -0.18 -1.27
C LEU A 8 -5.30 -0.54 -1.77
N ILE A 9 -5.02 -0.22 -3.03
CA ILE A 9 -3.65 -0.20 -3.57
C ILE A 9 -3.28 1.25 -3.83
N ILE A 10 -2.17 1.71 -3.25
CA ILE A 10 -1.74 3.11 -3.35
C ILE A 10 -0.27 3.22 -3.72
N ASN A 11 0.04 4.11 -4.67
CA ASN A 11 1.39 4.60 -4.92
C ASN A 11 1.42 6.12 -4.65
N PRO A 12 1.85 6.54 -3.46
CA PRO A 12 1.89 7.96 -3.09
C PRO A 12 3.04 8.73 -3.77
N ALA A 13 3.93 8.05 -4.50
CA ALA A 13 5.09 8.63 -5.18
C ALA A 13 5.91 9.53 -4.24
N GLY A 14 6.08 10.82 -4.55
CA GLY A 14 6.82 11.75 -3.70
C GLY A 14 6.17 12.01 -2.33
N TYR A 15 4.85 11.82 -2.22
CA TYR A 15 4.13 12.02 -0.96
C TYR A 15 4.35 10.92 0.06
N THR A 16 4.89 9.78 -0.36
CA THR A 16 5.35 8.73 0.55
C THR A 16 6.28 9.29 1.62
N HIS A 17 7.13 10.26 1.27
CA HIS A 17 8.15 10.79 2.18
C HIS A 17 7.71 12.02 2.98
N THR A 18 6.52 12.58 2.70
CA THR A 18 6.18 13.94 3.17
C THR A 18 4.74 14.11 3.66
N SER A 19 3.78 13.32 3.18
CA SER A 19 2.36 13.59 3.43
C SER A 19 1.83 12.91 4.69
N VAL A 20 1.91 13.61 5.81
CA VAL A 20 1.22 13.20 7.05
C VAL A 20 -0.29 13.12 6.82
N ALA A 21 -0.86 14.00 6.00
CA ALA A 21 -2.30 14.00 5.71
C ALA A 21 -2.78 12.71 5.02
N ILE A 22 -2.01 12.17 4.07
CA ILE A 22 -2.35 10.88 3.44
C ILE A 22 -2.19 9.76 4.46
N ARG A 23 -1.10 9.75 5.24
CA ARG A 23 -0.89 8.76 6.30
C ARG A 23 -2.09 8.70 7.25
N ASP A 24 -2.55 9.85 7.73
CA ASP A 24 -3.63 9.91 8.72
C ASP A 24 -4.97 9.46 8.12
N ALA A 25 -5.21 9.71 6.83
CA ALA A 25 -6.35 9.14 6.12
C ALA A 25 -6.26 7.61 6.01
N LEU A 26 -5.06 7.06 5.74
CA LEU A 26 -4.84 5.62 5.67
C LEU A 26 -5.01 4.94 7.03
N VAL A 27 -4.61 5.58 8.13
CA VAL A 27 -4.82 5.06 9.50
C VAL A 27 -6.31 4.85 9.81
N LEU A 28 -7.18 5.66 9.23
CA LEU A 28 -8.63 5.57 9.43
C LEU A 28 -9.31 4.59 8.45
N TYR A 29 -8.58 4.08 7.47
CA TYR A 29 -9.11 3.12 6.51
C TYR A 29 -9.03 1.70 7.10
N PRO A 30 -10.17 1.02 7.32
CA PRO A 30 -10.21 -0.21 8.09
C PRO A 30 -9.85 -1.46 7.28
N GLU A 31 -9.90 -1.38 5.95
CA GLU A 31 -9.65 -2.52 5.06
C GLU A 31 -8.17 -2.59 4.64
N PRO A 32 -7.68 -3.71 4.09
CA PRO A 32 -6.27 -3.87 3.76
C PRO A 32 -5.71 -2.82 2.79
N ILE A 33 -4.46 -2.39 3.04
CA ILE A 33 -3.75 -1.39 2.24
C ILE A 33 -2.43 -2.00 1.72
N VAL A 34 -2.21 -1.91 0.41
CA VAL A 34 -0.93 -2.25 -0.22
C VAL A 34 -0.27 -0.98 -0.77
N GLU A 35 0.87 -0.62 -0.19
CA GLU A 35 1.72 0.43 -0.75
C GLU A 35 2.55 -0.12 -1.92
N VAL A 36 2.55 0.59 -3.04
CA VAL A 36 3.26 0.20 -4.27
C VAL A 36 4.25 1.27 -4.70
N HIS A 37 5.47 0.85 -5.02
CA HIS A 37 6.50 1.66 -5.67
C HIS A 37 6.99 0.99 -6.95
N LEU A 38 7.04 1.77 -8.04
CA LEU A 38 7.57 1.28 -9.32
C LEU A 38 9.08 1.00 -9.22
N SER A 39 9.83 1.93 -8.64
CA SER A 39 11.27 1.81 -8.40
C SER A 39 11.55 1.23 -7.02
N ASN A 40 12.70 0.58 -6.84
CA ASN A 40 13.16 0.21 -5.51
C ASN A 40 13.58 1.47 -4.74
N ILE A 41 12.75 1.91 -3.79
CA ILE A 41 13.00 3.11 -2.99
C ILE A 41 14.27 3.00 -2.12
N TYR A 42 14.68 1.78 -1.76
CA TYR A 42 15.88 1.54 -0.96
C TYR A 42 17.18 1.74 -1.76
N ASN A 43 17.12 1.70 -3.09
CA ASN A 43 18.25 1.99 -3.98
C ASN A 43 18.38 3.48 -4.31
N ARG A 44 17.55 4.34 -3.71
CA ARG A 44 17.50 5.77 -4.00
C ARG A 44 18.17 6.61 -2.91
N GLU A 45 18.09 7.93 -3.07
CA GLU A 45 18.58 8.91 -2.11
C GLU A 45 17.97 8.68 -0.71
N ASP A 46 18.70 9.02 0.37
CA ASP A 46 18.27 8.69 1.74
C ASP A 46 16.88 9.22 2.08
N PHE A 47 16.53 10.43 1.64
CA PHE A 47 15.20 11.02 1.84
C PHE A 47 14.06 10.25 1.14
N ARG A 48 14.39 9.30 0.26
CA ARG A 48 13.41 8.44 -0.42
C ARG A 48 13.31 7.04 0.19
N LYS A 49 14.11 6.71 1.18
CA LYS A 49 14.08 5.39 1.82
C LYS A 49 12.98 5.28 2.88
N ASP A 50 12.59 6.42 3.45
CA ASP A 50 11.59 6.48 4.52
C ASP A 50 10.20 6.78 3.97
N SER A 51 9.28 5.84 4.16
CA SER A 51 7.86 5.99 3.82
C SER A 51 7.05 6.28 5.08
N LEU A 52 6.23 7.32 5.04
CA LEU A 52 5.20 7.58 6.04
C LEU A 52 4.00 6.62 5.90
N MET A 53 3.85 5.95 4.76
CA MET A 53 2.76 5.00 4.50
C MET A 53 3.12 3.58 4.91
N SER A 54 4.37 3.14 4.74
CA SER A 54 4.78 1.75 5.01
C SER A 54 4.45 1.29 6.44
N PRO A 55 4.56 2.13 7.49
CA PRO A 55 4.17 1.74 8.85
C PRO A 55 2.67 1.54 9.07
N VAL A 56 1.81 2.06 8.18
CA VAL A 56 0.34 1.98 8.29
C VAL A 56 -0.29 1.13 7.18
N ALA A 57 0.49 0.72 6.18
CA ALA A 57 0.06 -0.22 5.16
C ALA A 57 0.11 -1.67 5.70
N THR A 58 -0.76 -2.53 5.17
CA THR A 58 -0.71 -3.97 5.46
C THR A 58 0.53 -4.62 4.84
N GLY A 59 0.94 -4.14 3.67
CA GLY A 59 2.15 -4.60 2.99
C GLY A 59 2.69 -3.56 2.02
N THR A 60 3.95 -3.70 1.62
CA THR A 60 4.61 -2.83 0.64
C THR A 60 5.29 -3.66 -0.44
N ILE A 61 5.11 -3.27 -1.70
CA ILE A 61 5.76 -3.88 -2.87
C ILE A 61 6.53 -2.80 -3.62
N SER A 62 7.83 -3.01 -3.83
CA SER A 62 8.74 -1.99 -4.36
C SER A 62 9.75 -2.58 -5.33
N GLY A 63 9.97 -1.92 -6.47
CA GLY A 63 11.07 -2.24 -7.38
C GLY A 63 10.77 -3.21 -8.53
N PHE A 64 9.51 -3.60 -8.73
CA PHE A 64 9.09 -4.48 -9.83
C PHE A 64 8.43 -3.72 -10.99
N GLY A 65 8.62 -2.41 -11.09
CA GLY A 65 7.99 -1.60 -12.13
C GLY A 65 6.48 -1.70 -12.08
N ALA A 66 5.84 -1.80 -13.25
CA ALA A 66 4.38 -1.91 -13.35
C ALA A 66 3.84 -3.21 -12.74
N ASP A 67 4.65 -4.27 -12.67
CA ASP A 67 4.22 -5.55 -12.10
C ASP A 67 4.03 -5.47 -10.58
N SER A 68 4.57 -4.45 -9.90
CA SER A 68 4.23 -4.19 -8.49
C SER A 68 2.73 -4.04 -8.27
N TYR A 69 1.99 -3.45 -9.23
CA TYR A 69 0.52 -3.36 -9.15
C TYR A 69 -0.16 -4.71 -9.36
N ARG A 70 0.35 -5.55 -10.26
CA ARG A 70 -0.19 -6.90 -10.46
C ARG A 70 -0.02 -7.75 -9.22
N LEU A 71 1.17 -7.72 -8.61
CA LEU A 71 1.46 -8.43 -7.38
C LEU A 71 0.57 -7.95 -6.23
N ALA A 72 0.38 -6.63 -6.09
CA ALA A 72 -0.52 -6.06 -5.10
C ALA A 72 -1.97 -6.51 -5.31
N LEU A 73 -2.46 -6.49 -6.55
CA LEU A 73 -3.81 -6.92 -6.89
C LEU A 73 -4.02 -8.41 -6.64
N MET A 74 -3.06 -9.25 -7.05
CA MET A 74 -3.13 -10.71 -6.81
C MET A 74 -3.17 -11.02 -5.32
N TRP A 75 -2.32 -10.37 -4.52
CA TRP A 75 -2.31 -10.58 -3.08
C TRP A 75 -3.60 -10.08 -2.43
N LEU A 76 -4.10 -8.89 -2.83
CA LEU A 76 -5.33 -8.33 -2.30
C LEU A 76 -6.54 -9.22 -2.63
N ALA A 77 -6.65 -9.69 -3.87
CA ALA A 77 -7.71 -10.63 -4.26
C ALA A 77 -7.66 -11.93 -3.45
N HIS A 78 -6.46 -12.49 -3.26
CA HIS A 78 -6.27 -13.70 -2.48
C HIS A 78 -6.74 -13.55 -1.03
N ILE A 79 -6.40 -12.44 -0.35
CA ILE A 79 -6.80 -12.25 1.04
C ILE A 79 -8.29 -11.96 1.18
N LEU A 80 -8.90 -11.22 0.25
CA LEU A 80 -10.33 -10.91 0.30
C LEU A 80 -11.19 -12.15 0.03
N GLU A 81 -10.76 -13.03 -0.88
CA GLU A 81 -11.42 -14.33 -1.09
C GLU A 81 -11.35 -15.25 0.14
N HIS A 82 -10.30 -15.13 0.97
CA HIS A 82 -10.12 -15.95 2.16
C HIS A 82 -10.76 -15.36 3.41
N ASP A 83 -10.83 -14.04 3.55
CA ASP A 83 -11.56 -13.37 4.63
C ASP A 83 -13.08 -13.59 4.50
N ASP A 84 -13.61 -13.71 3.27
CA ASP A 84 -15.01 -14.08 3.01
C ASP A 84 -15.37 -15.54 3.38
N GLN A 85 -14.37 -16.41 3.58
CA GLN A 85 -14.56 -17.83 3.94
C GLN A 85 -14.40 -18.11 5.44
N GLY A 86 -14.26 -17.06 6.27
CA GLY A 86 -13.84 -17.23 7.66
C GLY A 86 -14.20 -16.09 8.61
N HIS A 87 -15.49 -15.73 8.70
CA HIS A 87 -16.21 -15.44 9.96
C HIS A 87 -17.73 -15.51 9.78
#